data_AF-A0A7J6P804-F1
#
_entry.id   AF-A0A7J6P804-F1
#
_cell.length_a   1.000
_cell.length_b   1.000
_cell.length_c   1.000
_cell.angle_alpha   90.00
_cell.angle_beta   90.00
_cell.angle_gamma   90.00
#
_symmetry.space_group_name_H-M   'P 1'
#
loop_
_entity.id
_entity.type
_entity.pdbx_description
1 polymer ?
#
loop_
_entity_poly.entity_id
_entity_poly.type
_entity_poly.pdbx_seq_one_letter_code
_entity_poly.pdbx_strand_id
1 'polypeptide(L)'
;MPAKAREDLITLIKAEVEKPIDIRLNGSEYQIDCADRGYLPTIELSFEGVGGKVSMEVPPEKYAEEKQNTRGIVCTLLFFGDTEGYWRIGHNVVPGYYISFDFDKKQIGIARTREGCHGNDGYRCCTCNLRCMLGASYPG
;
A
#
# COMPACT_ATOMS: atom_id res chain seq x y z
N MET A 1 -11.21 1.93 -5.72
CA MET A 1 -11.91 1.58 -4.48
C MET A 1 -13.35 2.10 -4.54
N PRO A 2 -14.32 1.49 -3.84
CA PRO A 2 -15.70 1.98 -3.82
C PRO A 2 -15.80 3.44 -3.37
N ALA A 3 -16.76 4.20 -3.92
CA ALA A 3 -16.90 5.63 -3.62
C ALA A 3 -17.08 5.91 -2.11
N LYS A 4 -17.97 5.15 -1.45
CA LYS A 4 -18.18 5.26 0.00
C LYS A 4 -16.91 4.98 0.80
N ALA A 5 -16.21 3.91 0.47
CA ALA A 5 -14.96 3.56 1.15
C ALA A 5 -13.88 4.65 1.01
N ARG A 6 -13.84 5.32 -0.15
CA ARG A 6 -12.95 6.46 -0.37
C ARG A 6 -13.31 7.64 0.52
N GLU A 7 -14.60 7.98 0.64
CA GLU A 7 -15.07 9.06 1.51
C GLU A 7 -14.82 8.77 2.99
N ASP A 8 -15.06 7.52 3.41
CA ASP A 8 -14.77 7.05 4.76
C ASP A 8 -13.26 7.16 5.05
N LEU A 9 -12.40 6.76 4.11
CA LEU A 9 -10.95 6.89 4.25
C LEU A 9 -10.49 8.35 4.39
N ILE A 10 -11.03 9.27 3.59
CA ILE A 10 -10.72 10.71 3.73
C ILE A 10 -11.16 11.23 5.10
N THR A 11 -12.30 10.79 5.60
CA THR A 11 -12.80 11.17 6.93
C THR A 11 -11.87 10.67 8.03
N LEU A 12 -11.40 9.41 7.93
CA LEU A 12 -10.45 8.84 8.86
C LEU A 12 -9.11 9.59 8.83
N ILE A 13 -8.56 9.88 7.65
CA ILE A 13 -7.32 10.66 7.52
C ILE A 13 -7.47 12.02 8.23
N LYS A 14 -8.59 12.73 8.01
CA LYS A 14 -8.84 14.03 8.67
C LYS A 14 -8.96 13.92 10.19
N ALA A 15 -9.36 12.78 10.73
CA ALA A 15 -9.49 12.56 12.16
C ALA A 15 -8.14 12.22 12.84
N GLU A 16 -7.22 11.58 12.10
CA GLU A 16 -5.93 11.11 12.65
C GLU A 16 -4.78 12.12 12.53
N VAL A 17 -4.94 13.17 11.73
CA VAL A 17 -3.89 14.17 11.55
C VAL A 17 -3.78 15.10 12.77
N GLU A 18 -2.58 15.25 13.32
CA GLU A 18 -2.33 16.18 14.44
C GLU A 18 -2.57 17.65 14.06
N LYS A 19 -2.33 17.97 12.78
CA LYS A 19 -2.57 19.28 12.18
C LYS A 19 -3.72 19.15 11.17
N PRO A 20 -4.77 19.98 11.23
CA PRO A 20 -5.82 19.98 10.21
C PRO A 20 -5.23 20.19 8.81
N ILE A 21 -5.48 19.24 7.91
CA ILE A 21 -5.07 19.31 6.50
C ILE A 21 -6.30 19.61 5.64
N ASP A 22 -6.18 20.59 4.75
CA ASP A 22 -7.23 20.92 3.78
C ASP A 22 -7.18 19.95 2.59
N ILE A 23 -7.97 18.88 2.67
CA ILE A 23 -8.15 17.93 1.58
C ILE A 23 -9.31 18.38 0.70
N ARG A 24 -9.00 18.78 -0.54
CA ARG A 24 -9.95 19.29 -1.53
C ARG A 24 -10.20 18.27 -2.63
N LEU A 25 -11.45 18.14 -3.06
CA LEU A 25 -11.78 17.38 -4.26
C LEU A 25 -11.65 18.29 -5.49
N ASN A 26 -10.78 17.94 -6.43
CA ASN A 26 -10.58 18.65 -7.69
C ASN A 26 -10.86 17.71 -8.86
N GLY A 27 -12.05 17.83 -9.45
CA GLY A 27 -12.55 16.85 -10.42
C GLY A 27 -12.77 15.50 -9.75
N SER A 28 -12.00 14.49 -10.15
CA SER A 28 -12.07 13.12 -9.61
C SER A 28 -10.96 12.79 -8.59
N GLU A 29 -10.03 13.72 -8.35
CA GLU A 29 -8.86 13.52 -7.51
C GLU A 29 -8.95 14.34 -6.21
N TYR A 30 -8.51 13.76 -5.10
CA TYR A 30 -8.30 14.50 -3.86
C TYR A 30 -6.91 15.13 -3.88
N GLN A 31 -6.80 16.38 -3.44
CA GLN A 31 -5.57 17.16 -3.45
C GLN A 31 -5.34 17.82 -2.09
N ILE A 32 -4.07 17.96 -1.72
CA ILE A 32 -3.58 18.70 -0.57
C ILE A 32 -2.43 19.62 -0.98
N ASP A 33 -2.05 20.54 -0.10
CA ASP A 33 -0.77 21.22 -0.20
C ASP A 33 0.36 20.20 0.02
N CYS A 34 1.38 20.20 -0.84
CA CYS A 34 2.51 19.29 -0.69
C CYS A 34 3.33 19.55 0.58
N ALA A 35 3.31 20.77 1.12
CA ALA A 35 3.91 21.08 2.41
C ALA A 35 3.25 20.29 3.56
N ASP A 36 2.00 19.85 3.39
CA ASP A 36 1.26 19.09 4.38
C ASP A 36 1.45 17.57 4.27
N ARG A 37 2.15 17.08 3.23
CA ARG A 37 2.35 15.65 2.97
C ARG A 37 3.00 14.91 4.16
N GLY A 38 3.89 15.57 4.89
CA GLY A 38 4.57 14.99 6.05
C GLY A 38 3.69 14.79 7.29
N TYR A 39 2.51 15.40 7.34
CA TYR A 39 1.55 15.23 8.44
C TYR A 39 0.50 14.16 8.16
N LEU A 40 0.49 13.59 6.95
CA LEU A 40 -0.41 12.51 6.59
C LEU A 40 -0.07 11.21 7.35
N PRO A 41 -1.06 10.40 7.75
CA PRO A 41 -0.80 9.17 8.49
C PRO A 41 -0.30 8.03 7.58
N THR A 42 0.39 7.05 8.14
CA THR A 42 0.56 5.75 7.47
C THR A 42 -0.77 4.99 7.49
N ILE A 43 -1.22 4.52 6.33
CA ILE A 43 -2.46 3.73 6.22
C ILE A 43 -2.13 2.26 6.41
N GLU A 44 -2.84 1.57 7.29
CA GLU A 44 -2.74 0.11 7.42
C GLU A 44 -3.86 -0.58 6.62
N LEU A 45 -3.48 -1.37 5.61
CA LEU A 45 -4.38 -2.29 4.93
C LEU A 45 -4.31 -3.65 5.61
N SER A 46 -5.41 -4.06 6.23
CA SER A 46 -5.52 -5.32 6.96
C SER A 46 -6.27 -6.39 6.16
N PHE A 47 -5.71 -7.59 6.10
CA PHE A 47 -6.28 -8.75 5.41
C PHE A 47 -6.41 -9.92 6.40
N GLU A 48 -7.60 -10.50 6.45
CA GLU A 48 -7.84 -11.75 7.18
C GLU A 48 -7.52 -12.94 6.28
N GLY A 49 -6.65 -13.83 6.74
CA GLY A 49 -6.22 -15.01 6.01
C GLY A 49 -6.30 -16.28 6.85
N VAL A 50 -6.05 -17.43 6.21
CA VAL A 50 -6.06 -18.75 6.86
C VAL A 50 -5.02 -18.85 7.99
N GLY A 51 -3.91 -18.10 7.88
CA GLY A 51 -2.85 -18.03 8.88
C GLY A 51 -2.99 -16.89 9.89
N GLY A 52 -4.12 -16.19 9.90
CA GLY A 52 -4.37 -14.99 10.71
C GLY A 52 -4.30 -13.68 9.92
N LYS A 53 -4.28 -12.57 10.67
CA LYS A 53 -4.28 -11.22 10.12
C LYS A 53 -2.90 -10.85 9.57
N VAL A 54 -2.87 -10.34 8.33
CA VAL A 54 -1.67 -9.75 7.71
C VAL A 54 -1.96 -8.29 7.42
N SER A 55 -0.99 -7.40 7.67
CA SER A 55 -1.12 -5.99 7.36
C SER A 55 -0.04 -5.46 6.41
N MET A 56 -0.46 -4.52 5.56
CA MET A 56 0.41 -3.72 4.71
C MET A 56 0.32 -2.26 5.15
N GLU A 57 1.45 -1.70 5.57
CA GLU A 57 1.64 -0.27 5.78
C GLU A 57 1.83 0.43 4.43
N VAL A 58 1.06 1.49 4.24
CA VAL A 58 1.11 2.38 3.08
C VAL A 58 1.45 3.78 3.58
N PRO A 59 2.74 4.15 3.59
CA PRO A 59 3.15 5.44 4.11
C PRO A 59 2.78 6.57 3.12
N PRO A 60 2.72 7.84 3.58
CA PRO A 60 2.27 8.98 2.78
C PRO A 60 2.92 9.09 1.40
N GLU A 61 4.20 8.73 1.29
CA GLU A 61 4.93 8.82 0.04
C GLU A 61 4.41 7.89 -1.06
N LYS A 62 3.67 6.83 -0.70
CA LYS A 62 3.09 5.87 -1.64
C LYS A 62 1.70 6.25 -2.13
N TYR A 63 0.98 7.08 -1.37
CA TYR A 63 -0.40 7.44 -1.72
C TYR A 63 -0.62 8.95 -1.93
N ALA A 64 0.34 9.80 -1.60
CA ALA A 64 0.36 11.22 -1.94
C ALA A 64 1.48 11.50 -2.94
N GLU A 65 1.10 11.83 -4.17
CA GLU A 65 2.01 12.06 -5.29
C GLU A 65 2.07 13.55 -5.63
N GLU A 66 3.28 14.09 -5.74
CA GLU A 66 3.50 15.46 -6.19
C GLU A 66 3.26 15.56 -7.70
N LYS A 67 2.35 16.44 -8.11
CA LYS A 67 2.04 16.74 -9.50
C LYS A 67 2.16 18.23 -9.76
N GLN A 68 2.85 18.59 -10.85
CA GLN A 68 2.88 19.96 -11.34
C GLN A 68 1.68 20.20 -12.25
N ASN A 69 0.91 21.26 -11.98
CA ASN A 69 -0.18 21.71 -12.82
C ASN A 69 -0.02 23.20 -13.18
N THR A 70 -0.95 23.74 -13.96
CA THR A 70 -0.92 25.13 -14.43
C THR A 70 -1.01 26.19 -13.31
N ARG A 71 -1.36 25.78 -12.09
CA ARG A 71 -1.52 26.63 -10.90
C ARG A 71 -0.40 26.42 -9.86
N GLY A 72 0.55 25.52 -10.12
CA GLY A 72 1.66 25.23 -9.21
C GLY A 72 1.82 23.73 -8.92
N ILE A 73 2.55 23.44 -7.84
CA ILE A 73 2.78 22.08 -7.35
C ILE A 73 1.66 21.72 -6.37
N VAL A 74 1.00 20.59 -6.59
CA VAL A 74 -0.04 20.04 -5.70
C VAL A 74 0.25 18.58 -5.40
N CYS A 75 -0.21 18.08 -4.26
CA CYS A 75 -0.07 16.67 -3.91
C CYS A 75 -1.41 15.98 -4.08
N THR A 76 -1.50 15.09 -5.08
CA THR A 76 -2.69 14.29 -5.36
C THR A 76 -2.68 13.02 -4.51
N LEU A 77 -3.79 12.77 -3.80
CA LEU A 77 -4.03 11.52 -3.10
C LEU A 77 -4.54 10.46 -4.09
N LEU A 78 -3.84 9.33 -4.18
CA LEU A 78 -4.05 8.26 -5.16
C LEU A 78 -5.22 7.32 -4.79
N PHE A 79 -6.31 7.88 -4.27
CA PHE A 79 -7.53 7.16 -3.94
C PHE A 79 -8.54 7.26 -5.08
N PHE A 80 -8.34 6.43 -6.11
CA PHE A 80 -9.22 6.44 -7.27
C PHE A 80 -10.54 5.71 -6.98
N GLY A 81 -11.64 6.36 -7.35
CA GLY A 81 -12.96 5.74 -7.34
C GLY A 81 -13.05 4.66 -8.40
N ASP A 82 -13.60 3.50 -8.04
CA ASP A 82 -13.94 2.44 -8.98
C ASP A 82 -15.46 2.41 -9.17
N THR A 83 -15.92 2.44 -10.42
CA THR A 83 -17.33 2.32 -10.79
C THR A 83 -17.87 0.91 -10.58
N GLU A 84 -16.98 -0.09 -10.57
CA GLU A 84 -17.34 -1.50 -10.43
C GLU A 84 -17.37 -1.98 -8.97
N GLY A 85 -17.09 -1.09 -8.01
CA GLY A 85 -17.17 -1.40 -6.59
C GLY A 85 -16.05 -2.30 -6.06
N TYR A 86 -14.94 -2.43 -6.79
CA TYR A 86 -13.80 -3.22 -6.32
C TYR A 86 -12.76 -2.38 -5.58
N TRP A 87 -12.11 -3.02 -4.61
CA TRP A 87 -10.85 -2.56 -4.06
C TRP A 87 -9.72 -2.97 -5.01
N ARG A 88 -8.84 -2.02 -5.32
CA ARG A 88 -7.65 -2.25 -6.13
C ARG A 88 -6.45 -1.71 -5.38
N ILE A 89 -5.41 -2.53 -5.27
CA ILE A 89 -4.13 -2.12 -4.70
C ILE A 89 -3.25 -1.68 -5.86
N GLY A 90 -2.90 -0.41 -5.89
CA GLY A 90 -2.07 0.17 -6.95
C GLY A 90 -0.61 -0.25 -6.84
N HIS A 91 0.11 -0.13 -7.96
CA HIS A 91 1.53 -0.48 -8.04
C HIS A 91 2.40 0.29 -7.03
N ASN A 92 1.98 1.45 -6.53
CA ASN A 92 2.75 2.20 -5.53
C ASN A 92 2.79 1.52 -4.15
N VAL A 93 1.81 0.67 -3.84
CA VAL A 93 1.71 -0.03 -2.55
C VAL A 93 2.50 -1.35 -2.54
N VAL A 94 2.70 -1.96 -3.71
CA VAL A 94 3.34 -3.27 -3.84
C VAL A 94 4.84 -3.27 -3.46
N PRO A 95 5.66 -2.26 -3.84
CA PRO A 95 7.05 -2.17 -3.41
C PRO A 95 7.16 -2.18 -1.88
N GLY A 96 8.07 -3.01 -1.36
CA GLY A 96 8.18 -3.28 0.08
C GLY A 96 7.52 -4.60 0.51
N TYR A 97 6.78 -5.25 -0.40
CA TYR A 97 6.13 -6.53 -0.15
C TYR A 97 6.45 -7.56 -1.22
N TYR A 98 6.69 -8.79 -0.78
CA TYR A 98 6.68 -9.97 -1.62
C TYR A 98 5.26 -10.53 -1.65
N ILE A 99 4.69 -10.65 -2.86
CA ILE A 99 3.34 -11.15 -3.09
C ILE A 99 3.43 -12.42 -3.92
N SER A 100 2.91 -13.53 -3.40
CA SER A 100 2.84 -14.81 -4.12
C SER A 100 1.39 -15.18 -4.42
N PHE A 101 1.13 -15.64 -5.65
CA PHE A 101 -0.18 -16.14 -6.08
C PHE A 101 -0.09 -17.66 -6.22
N ASP A 102 -0.71 -18.38 -5.29
CA ASP A 102 -0.82 -19.84 -5.33
C ASP A 102 -2.21 -20.19 -5.89
N PHE A 103 -2.28 -20.45 -7.20
CA PHE A 103 -3.52 -20.76 -7.89
C PHE A 103 -4.08 -22.14 -7.51
N ASP A 104 -3.21 -23.10 -7.21
CA ASP A 104 -3.60 -24.46 -6.84
C ASP A 104 -4.34 -24.45 -5.49
N LYS A 105 -3.82 -23.66 -4.54
CA LYS A 105 -4.46 -23.48 -3.23
C LYS A 105 -5.45 -22.32 -3.18
N LYS A 106 -5.56 -21.54 -4.25
CA LYS A 106 -6.40 -20.33 -4.33
C LYS A 106 -6.07 -19.32 -3.23
N GLN A 107 -4.79 -19.05 -3.02
CA GLN A 107 -4.29 -18.21 -1.94
C GLN A 107 -3.34 -17.13 -2.44
N ILE A 108 -3.33 -16.00 -1.72
CA ILE A 108 -2.36 -14.93 -1.89
C ILE A 108 -1.52 -14.89 -0.61
N GLY A 109 -0.19 -14.99 -0.77
CA GLY A 109 0.77 -14.81 0.30
C GLY A 109 1.33 -13.39 0.25
N ILE A 110 1.42 -12.73 1.40
CA ILE A 110 1.96 -11.38 1.54
C ILE A 110 3.02 -11.42 2.65
N ALA A 111 4.23 -10.92 2.34
CA ALA A 111 5.31 -10.79 3.32
C ALA A 111 6.05 -9.46 3.10
N ARG A 112 6.49 -8.80 4.17
CA ARG A 112 7.37 -7.63 4.05
C ARG A 112 8.72 -8.05 3.46
N THR A 113 9.24 -7.29 2.51
CA THR A 113 10.62 -7.44 2.06
C THR A 113 11.55 -6.81 3.09
N ARG A 114 12.69 -7.43 3.39
CA ARG A 114 13.74 -6.74 4.15
C ARG A 114 14.28 -5.57 3.31
N GLU A 115 14.31 -4.38 3.89
CA GLU A 115 15.09 -3.26 3.37
C GLU A 115 16.56 -3.71 3.27
N GLY A 116 17.18 -3.54 2.09
CA GLY A 116 18.57 -3.96 1.83
C GLY A 116 18.77 -4.92 0.65
N CYS A 117 17.71 -5.37 -0.02
CA CYS A 117 17.82 -6.09 -1.30
C CYS A 117 17.93 -5.13 -2.51
N HIS A 118 18.73 -4.07 -2.39
CA HIS A 118 19.19 -3.29 -3.55
C HIS A 118 20.49 -3.92 -4.04
N GLY A 119 20.37 -4.74 -5.09
CA GLY A 119 21.52 -5.41 -5.69
C GLY A 119 22.53 -4.41 -6.23
N ASN A 120 23.65 -4.28 -5.53
CA ASN A 120 24.94 -3.98 -6.14
C ASN A 120 26.06 -4.93 -5.70
N ASP A 121 25.81 -5.79 -4.71
CA ASP A 121 26.71 -6.87 -4.35
C ASP A 121 26.04 -8.20 -4.66
N GLY A 122 26.62 -8.92 -5.62
CA GLY A 122 26.27 -10.30 -5.86
C GLY A 122 26.30 -11.08 -4.54
N TYR A 123 25.33 -11.98 -4.39
CA TYR A 123 25.14 -12.92 -3.27
C TYR A 123 24.19 -12.46 -2.15
N ARG A 124 23.02 -13.11 -2.16
CA ARG A 124 22.10 -13.40 -1.03
C ARG A 124 21.11 -12.29 -0.64
N CYS A 125 20.24 -11.91 -1.57
CA CYS A 125 18.84 -11.87 -1.18
C CYS A 125 18.45 -13.30 -0.82
N CYS A 126 17.94 -13.52 0.39
CA CYS A 126 17.24 -14.76 0.69
C CYS A 126 16.09 -14.86 -0.31
N THR A 127 16.31 -15.56 -1.42
CA THR A 127 15.25 -16.34 -2.05
C THR A 127 14.58 -17.06 -0.90
N CYS A 128 13.30 -16.77 -0.67
CA CYS A 128 12.44 -17.61 0.13
C CYS A 128 12.60 -19.03 -0.42
N ASN A 129 13.54 -19.78 0.17
CA ASN A 129 13.56 -21.22 0.01
C ASN A 129 12.23 -21.65 0.62
N LEU A 130 11.28 -22.06 -0.22
CA LEU A 130 10.05 -22.74 0.18
C LEU A 130 10.31 -23.91 1.15
N ARG A 131 11.58 -24.32 1.33
CA ARG A 131 12.08 -25.26 2.32
C ARG A 131 11.96 -24.83 3.79
N CYS A 132 11.76 -23.56 4.12
CA CYS A 132 11.70 -23.12 5.52
C CYS A 132 10.29 -23.07 6.13
N MET A 133 9.22 -23.16 5.33
CA MET A 133 7.83 -23.14 5.84
C MET A 133 7.11 -24.49 5.78
N LEU A 134 7.67 -25.49 5.10
CA LEU A 134 7.17 -26.86 5.15
C LEU A 134 8.22 -27.69 5.88
N GLY A 135 7.89 -28.12 7.10
CA GLY A 135 8.65 -29.13 7.81
C GLY A 135 8.86 -30.34 6.91
N ALA A 136 10.10 -30.56 6.47
CA ALA A 136 10.49 -31.74 5.73
C ALA A 136 11.13 -32.73 6.70
N SER A 137 10.31 -33.61 7.25
CA SER A 137 10.70 -34.98 7.53
C SER A 137 11.12 -35.67 6.21
N TYR A 138 12.26 -36.37 6.26
CA TYR A 138 12.88 -37.30 5.29
C TYR A 138 11.94 -38.43 4.78
N PRO A 139 12.33 -39.40 3.89
CA PRO A 139 13.62 -39.70 3.22
C PRO A 139 13.52 -40.03 1.70
N GLY A 140 14.67 -40.34 1.07
CA GLY A 140 14.80 -40.94 -0.26
C GLY A 140 16.24 -40.94 -0.75
#